data_AF-A0AAN7KLE3-F1
#
_entry.id   AF-A0AAN7KLE3-F1
#
_cell.length_a   1.000
_cell.length_b   1.000
_cell.length_c   1.000
_cell.angle_alpha   90.00
_cell.angle_beta   90.00
_cell.angle_gamma   90.00
#
_symmetry.space_group_name_H-M   'P 1'
#
loop_
_entity.id
_entity.type
_entity.pdbx_description
1 polymer ?
#
loop_
_entity_poly.entity_id
_entity_poly.type
_entity_poly.pdbx_seq_one_letter_code
_entity_poly.pdbx_strand_id
1 'polypeptide(L)'
;MIVAICPFFLRKLLSYSLDSSVFACRLLKPGGVYMLITYGDPNARMPHLDPLAYNWQIILYIIPRPGFCKANGSGSSVRSPLEPIPLTEKGMLPLDYTMEDPDSHFIYVCKKKDETAVDSVLPYPLNADFL
;
A
#
# COMPACT_ATOMS: atom_id res chain seq x y z
N MET A 1 13.66 3.01 7.19
CA MET A 1 12.39 3.50 6.64
C MET A 1 12.68 4.03 5.24
N ILE A 2 11.93 3.58 4.23
CA ILE A 2 12.07 4.06 2.84
C ILE A 2 10.78 4.82 2.50
N VAL A 3 10.89 6.03 1.92
CA VAL A 3 9.74 6.84 1.53
C VAL A 3 9.82 7.11 0.02
N ALA A 4 8.72 6.87 -0.69
CA ALA A 4 8.57 7.16 -2.11
C ALA A 4 7.36 8.09 -2.32
N ILE A 5 7.54 9.11 -3.15
CA ILE A 5 6.47 10.04 -3.55
C ILE A 5 6.28 9.90 -5.05
N CYS A 6 5.06 9.56 -5.49
CA CYS A 6 4.73 9.37 -6.90
C CYS A 6 3.78 10.49 -7.38
N PRO A 7 4.31 11.56 -8.01
CA PRO A 7 3.51 12.76 -8.30
C PRO A 7 2.62 12.67 -9.56
N PHE A 8 2.72 11.64 -10.40
CA PHE A 8 1.96 11.57 -11.67
C PHE A 8 1.38 10.18 -11.99
N PHE A 9 0.19 10.15 -12.60
CA PHE A 9 -0.52 8.96 -13.06
C PHE A 9 -0.35 8.79 -14.58
N LEU A 10 0.80 8.30 -15.03
CA LEU A 10 1.02 7.83 -16.41
C LEU A 10 1.42 6.35 -16.37
N ARG A 11 1.14 5.56 -17.42
CA ARG A 11 1.47 4.12 -17.48
C ARG A 11 2.94 3.81 -17.16
N LYS A 12 3.87 4.72 -17.46
CA LYS A 12 5.30 4.63 -17.09
C LYS A 12 5.54 4.66 -15.56
N LEU A 13 4.68 5.34 -14.80
CA LEU A 13 4.76 5.47 -13.34
C LEU A 13 4.15 4.28 -12.59
N LEU A 14 3.33 3.45 -13.24
CA LEU A 14 2.93 2.15 -12.67
C LEU A 14 4.14 1.21 -12.65
N SER A 15 4.90 1.14 -13.75
CA SER A 15 6.17 0.41 -13.79
C SER A 15 7.16 0.92 -12.75
N TYR A 16 7.38 2.24 -12.66
CA TYR A 16 8.28 2.81 -11.65
C TYR A 16 7.82 2.53 -10.21
N SER A 17 6.52 2.56 -9.94
CA SER A 17 5.98 2.22 -8.61
C SER A 17 6.14 0.74 -8.28
N LEU A 18 5.93 -0.14 -9.27
CA LEU A 18 6.23 -1.58 -9.16
C LEU A 18 7.72 -1.78 -8.86
N ASP A 19 8.60 -1.20 -9.67
CA ASP A 19 10.05 -1.27 -9.49
C ASP A 19 10.49 -0.73 -8.12
N SER A 20 9.89 0.38 -7.67
CA SER A 20 10.17 0.97 -6.35
C SER A 20 9.72 0.05 -5.21
N SER A 21 8.55 -0.60 -5.33
CA SER A 21 8.05 -1.54 -4.32
C SER A 21 8.89 -2.83 -4.26
N VAL A 22 9.26 -3.39 -5.41
CA VAL A 22 10.16 -4.54 -5.51
C VAL A 22 11.51 -4.21 -4.87
N PHE A 23 12.07 -3.05 -5.22
CA PHE A 23 13.34 -2.59 -4.68
C PHE A 23 13.26 -2.39 -3.15
N ALA A 24 12.19 -1.76 -2.66
CA ALA A 24 11.97 -1.58 -1.23
C ALA A 24 11.88 -2.92 -0.49
N CYS A 25 11.18 -3.92 -1.03
CA CYS A 25 11.06 -5.23 -0.39
C CYS A 25 12.40 -5.97 -0.26
N ARG A 26 13.28 -5.82 -1.25
CA ARG A 26 14.62 -6.41 -1.23
C ARG A 26 15.57 -5.69 -0.27
N LEU A 27 15.44 -4.38 -0.12
CA LEU A 27 16.28 -3.59 0.76
C LEU A 27 15.84 -3.59 2.22
N LEU A 28 14.55 -3.73 2.49
CA LEU A 28 14.04 -3.69 3.85
C LEU A 28 14.37 -4.97 4.60
N LYS A 29 14.93 -4.80 5.81
CA LYS A 29 15.05 -5.87 6.80
C LYS A 29 13.65 -6.26 7.36
N PRO A 30 13.50 -7.44 7.96
CA PRO A 30 12.33 -7.80 8.76
C PRO A 30 11.94 -6.66 9.72
N GLY A 31 10.65 -6.35 9.82
CA GLY A 31 10.12 -5.21 10.59
C GLY A 31 10.33 -3.85 9.93
N GLY A 32 11.01 -3.79 8.79
CA GLY A 32 11.24 -2.57 8.01
C GLY A 32 9.96 -1.99 7.44
N VAL A 33 9.92 -0.66 7.34
CA VAL A 33 8.74 0.09 6.85
C VAL A 33 9.07 0.81 5.54
N TYR A 34 8.22 0.59 4.55
CA TYR A 34 8.11 1.34 3.31
C TYR A 34 6.88 2.24 3.38
N MET A 35 7.03 3.51 3.01
CA MET A 35 5.92 4.45 2.89
C MET A 35 5.84 4.92 1.44
N LEU A 36 4.69 4.72 0.81
CA LEU A 36 4.40 5.26 -0.52
C LEU A 36 3.31 6.32 -0.39
N ILE A 37 3.55 7.50 -0.98
CA ILE A 37 2.57 8.59 -1.03
C ILE A 37 2.20 8.81 -2.49
N THR A 38 0.91 8.70 -2.81
CA THR A 38 0.40 8.92 -4.16
C THR A 38 -0.79 9.86 -4.19
N TYR A 39 -0.98 10.46 -5.36
CA TYR A 39 -2.17 11.20 -5.75
C TYR A 39 -3.08 10.31 -6.61
N GLY A 40 -4.39 10.48 -6.50
CA GLY A 40 -5.38 9.78 -7.33
C GLY A 40 -5.86 8.43 -6.76
N ASP A 41 -6.59 7.66 -7.57
CA ASP A 41 -7.38 6.51 -7.10
C ASP A 41 -6.52 5.38 -6.47
N PRO A 42 -6.74 5.05 -5.19
CA PRO A 42 -6.01 3.98 -4.52
C PRO A 42 -6.29 2.58 -5.08
N ASN A 43 -7.46 2.33 -5.70
CA ASN A 43 -7.78 1.05 -6.31
C ASN A 43 -6.86 0.71 -7.48
N ALA A 44 -6.40 1.73 -8.21
CA ALA A 44 -5.44 1.53 -9.29
C ALA A 44 -4.03 1.18 -8.78
N ARG A 45 -3.71 1.46 -7.51
CA ARG A 45 -2.39 1.25 -6.91
C ARG A 45 -2.31 0.01 -6.03
N MET A 46 -3.39 -0.36 -5.34
CA MET A 46 -3.39 -1.51 -4.43
C MET A 46 -2.93 -2.84 -5.06
N PRO A 47 -3.33 -3.18 -6.31
CA PRO A 47 -2.87 -4.41 -6.95
C PRO A 47 -1.36 -4.47 -7.18
N HIS A 48 -0.68 -3.32 -7.20
CA HIS A 48 0.77 -3.23 -7.44
C HIS A 48 1.60 -3.36 -6.17
N LEU A 49 0.97 -3.23 -4.99
CA LEU A 49 1.63 -3.41 -3.70
C LEU A 49 1.44 -4.83 -3.16
N ASP A 50 1.08 -5.80 -4.01
CA ASP A 50 0.70 -7.19 -3.70
C ASP A 50 1.24 -7.68 -2.32
N PRO A 51 0.38 -7.70 -1.29
CA PRO A 51 0.80 -8.06 0.05
C PRO A 51 1.37 -9.48 0.17
N LEU A 52 0.89 -10.38 -0.68
CA LEU A 52 1.29 -11.80 -0.67
C LEU A 52 2.66 -11.97 -1.34
N ALA A 53 2.90 -11.27 -2.44
CA ALA A 53 4.18 -11.34 -3.15
C ALA A 53 5.36 -10.80 -2.32
N TYR A 54 5.10 -9.81 -1.47
CA TYR A 54 6.14 -9.07 -0.75
C TYR A 54 6.23 -9.39 0.76
N ASN A 55 5.34 -10.25 1.26
CA ASN A 55 5.25 -10.63 2.68
C ASN A 55 5.22 -9.41 3.63
N TRP A 56 4.44 -8.39 3.28
CA TRP A 56 4.28 -7.18 4.09
C TRP A 56 2.80 -6.93 4.42
N GLN A 57 2.55 -6.23 5.52
CA GLN A 57 1.23 -5.73 5.86
C GLN A 57 1.10 -4.29 5.38
N ILE A 58 -0.02 -3.97 4.73
CA ILE A 58 -0.31 -2.61 4.27
C ILE A 58 -1.32 -1.96 5.20
N ILE A 59 -1.04 -0.72 5.58
CA ILE A 59 -1.97 0.17 6.27
C ILE A 59 -2.14 1.41 5.38
N LEU A 60 -3.37 1.72 5.01
CA LEU A 60 -3.69 2.84 4.12
C LEU A 60 -4.27 4.00 4.92
N TYR A 61 -3.72 5.20 4.74
CA TYR A 61 -4.24 6.44 5.28
C TYR A 61 -4.62 7.41 4.17
N ILE A 62 -5.59 8.28 4.44
CA ILE A 62 -6.00 9.36 3.54
C ILE A 62 -5.71 10.68 4.24
N ILE A 63 -4.93 11.54 3.59
CA ILE A 63 -4.79 12.93 4.01
C ILE A 63 -5.64 13.80 3.08
N PRO A 64 -6.75 14.38 3.57
CA PRO A 64 -7.53 15.31 2.78
C PRO A 64 -6.71 16.57 2.49
N ARG A 65 -7.01 17.24 1.38
CA ARG A 65 -6.36 18.52 1.10
C ARG A 65 -6.71 19.56 2.17
N PRO A 66 -5.78 20.47 2.49
CA PRO A 66 -6.09 21.62 3.33
C PRO A 66 -7.28 22.40 2.75
N GLY A 67 -8.30 22.63 3.57
CA GLY A 67 -9.53 23.32 3.14
C GLY A 67 -10.64 22.41 2.59
N PHE A 68 -10.41 21.10 2.50
CA PHE A 68 -11.49 20.15 2.19
C PHE A 68 -12.41 19.96 3.40
N CYS A 69 -13.65 20.43 3.29
CA CYS A 69 -14.71 20.16 4.26
C CYS A 69 -15.73 19.21 3.62
N LYS A 70 -16.00 18.07 4.27
CA LYS A 70 -17.12 17.22 3.87
C LYS A 70 -18.41 18.03 3.96
N ALA A 71 -19.20 18.04 2.90
CA ALA A 71 -20.52 18.66 2.94
C ALA A 71 -21.36 17.97 4.04
N ASN A 72 -21.81 18.74 5.03
CA ASN A 72 -22.66 18.29 6.13
C ASN A 72 -23.79 17.37 5.61
N GLY A 73 -23.81 16.08 6.01
CA GLY A 73 -25.05 15.30 5.94
C GLY A 73 -25.00 13.82 5.52
N SER A 74 -23.85 13.14 5.39
CA SER A 74 -23.85 11.68 5.19
C SER A 74 -23.23 10.98 6.41
N GLY A 75 -24.04 10.22 7.13
CA GLY A 75 -23.76 9.61 8.43
C GLY A 75 -22.72 8.48 8.45
N SER A 76 -21.63 8.60 7.71
CA SER A 76 -20.43 7.80 7.98
C SER A 76 -19.60 8.55 9.01
N SER A 77 -19.31 7.87 10.13
CA SER A 77 -18.45 8.34 11.22
C SER A 77 -17.39 9.34 10.74
N VAL A 78 -17.25 10.46 11.46
CA VAL A 78 -16.12 11.38 11.35
C VAL A 78 -14.86 10.59 11.67
N ARG A 79 -14.35 9.81 10.71
CA ARG A 79 -13.05 9.16 10.83
C ARG A 79 -12.05 10.27 10.99
N SER A 80 -11.33 10.24 12.09
CA SER A 80 -10.26 11.21 12.31
C SER A 80 -9.31 11.18 11.10
N PRO A 81 -8.70 12.31 10.68
CA PRO A 81 -7.84 12.39 9.49
C PRO A 81 -6.62 11.44 9.47
N LEU A 82 -6.46 10.60 10.50
CA LEU A 82 -5.34 9.70 10.72
C LEU A 82 -5.80 8.27 11.05
N GLU A 83 -7.08 7.96 10.89
CA GLU A 83 -7.56 6.57 11.02
C GLU A 83 -7.22 5.77 9.77
N PRO A 84 -6.66 4.55 9.93
CA PRO A 84 -6.37 3.70 8.79
C PRO A 84 -7.67 3.20 8.16
N ILE A 85 -7.70 3.14 6.84
CA ILE A 85 -8.80 2.51 6.11
C ILE A 85 -8.70 0.99 6.34
N PRO A 86 -9.79 0.32 6.75
CA PRO A 86 -9.80 -1.13 6.81
C PRO A 86 -9.60 -1.71 5.40
N LEU A 87 -8.55 -2.51 5.24
CA LEU A 87 -8.28 -3.27 4.03
C LEU A 87 -8.82 -4.69 4.18
N THR A 88 -9.14 -5.32 3.04
CA THR A 88 -9.48 -6.74 2.97
C THR A 88 -8.25 -7.61 3.26
N GLU A 89 -8.47 -8.92 3.46
CA GLU A 89 -7.40 -9.92 3.63
C GLU A 89 -6.37 -9.92 2.47
N LYS A 90 -6.80 -9.49 1.27
CA LYS A 90 -5.96 -9.37 0.07
C LYS A 90 -5.23 -8.02 -0.01
N GLY A 91 -5.35 -7.16 1.01
CA GLY A 91 -4.83 -5.80 1.01
C GLY A 91 -5.49 -4.87 0.00
N MET A 92 -6.69 -5.21 -0.46
CA MET A 92 -7.50 -4.37 -1.35
C MET A 92 -8.51 -3.55 -0.55
N LEU A 93 -8.93 -2.43 -1.11
CA LEU A 93 -10.03 -1.65 -0.54
C LEU A 93 -11.35 -2.44 -0.56
N PRO A 94 -12.24 -2.20 0.41
CA PRO A 94 -13.60 -2.73 0.40
C PRO A 94 -14.37 -2.32 -0.86
N LEU A 95 -15.27 -3.16 -1.37
CA LEU A 95 -16.06 -2.86 -2.58
C LEU A 95 -16.99 -1.64 -2.40
N ASP A 96 -17.40 -1.36 -1.16
CA ASP A 96 -18.22 -0.21 -0.78
C ASP A 96 -17.40 1.07 -0.54
N TYR A 97 -16.07 1.00 -0.69
CA TYR A 97 -15.22 2.17 -0.56
C TYR A 97 -15.51 3.18 -1.67
N THR A 98 -16.01 4.34 -1.28
CA THR A 98 -16.24 5.48 -2.17
C THR A 98 -15.16 6.53 -1.93
N MET A 99 -14.45 6.92 -2.98
CA MET A 99 -13.47 8.00 -2.93
C MET A 99 -14.19 9.35 -2.82
N GLU A 100 -13.94 10.07 -1.72
CA GLU A 100 -14.64 11.33 -1.43
C GLU A 100 -14.00 12.55 -2.12
N ASP A 101 -12.67 12.56 -2.26
CA ASP A 101 -11.92 13.65 -2.90
C ASP A 101 -10.82 13.05 -3.78
N PRO A 102 -10.85 13.28 -5.11
CA PRO A 102 -9.84 12.76 -6.04
C PRO A 102 -8.45 13.37 -5.83
N ASP A 103 -8.38 14.54 -5.19
CA ASP A 103 -7.15 15.27 -4.95
C ASP A 103 -6.56 15.00 -3.55
N SER A 104 -7.18 14.10 -2.79
CA SER A 104 -6.64 13.63 -1.51
C SER A 104 -5.36 12.82 -1.72
N HIS A 105 -4.49 12.85 -0.71
CA HIS A 105 -3.26 12.08 -0.74
C HIS A 105 -3.48 10.74 -0.06
N PHE A 106 -2.98 9.68 -0.70
CA PHE A 106 -3.04 8.33 -0.16
C PHE A 106 -1.66 7.91 0.31
N ILE A 107 -1.58 7.49 1.57
CA ILE A 107 -0.35 7.02 2.21
C ILE A 107 -0.47 5.54 2.47
N TYR A 108 0.37 4.76 1.79
CA TYR A 108 0.51 3.32 2.00
C TYR A 108 1.70 3.10 2.93
N VAL A 109 1.44 2.58 4.11
CA VAL A 109 2.47 2.14 5.05
C VAL A 109 2.58 0.62 4.93
N CYS A 110 3.62 0.15 4.26
CA CYS A 110 3.90 -1.27 4.08
C CYS A 110 4.98 -1.71 5.07
N LYS A 111 4.62 -2.55 6.04
CA LYS A 111 5.52 -3.10 7.04
C LYS A 111 5.90 -4.53 6.67
N LYS A 112 7.18 -4.79 6.40
CA LYS A 112 7.69 -6.12 6.13
C LYS A 112 7.51 -6.98 7.38
N LYS A 113 6.86 -8.15 7.23
CA LYS A 113 6.64 -9.07 8.34
C LYS A 113 7.96 -9.65 8.82
N ASP A 114 8.01 -10.03 10.09
CA ASP A 114 9.16 -10.72 10.63
C ASP A 114 9.19 -12.18 10.13
N GLU A 115 10.37 -12.65 9.71
CA GLU A 115 10.58 -14.03 9.22
C GLU A 115 10.38 -15.08 10.33
N THR A 116 10.17 -14.67 11.58
CA THR A 116 9.90 -15.55 12.71
C THR A 116 8.44 -16.05 12.77
N ALA A 117 7.55 -15.57 11.89
CA ALA A 117 6.28 -16.23 11.65
C ALA A 117 6.49 -17.35 10.62
N VAL A 118 6.96 -18.50 11.10
CA VAL A 118 7.01 -19.74 10.33
C VAL A 118 5.58 -20.19 10.08
N ASP A 119 4.95 -19.69 9.01
CA ASP A 119 3.91 -20.44 8.32
C ASP A 119 4.62 -21.25 7.23
N SER A 120 4.63 -22.55 7.49
CA SER A 120 5.25 -23.60 6.69
C SER A 120 4.61 -23.75 5.32
N VAL A 121 4.91 -22.88 4.36
CA VAL A 121 4.77 -23.20 2.93
C VAL A 121 5.85 -22.46 2.14
N LEU A 122 6.96 -23.14 1.88
CA LEU A 122 7.86 -22.77 0.78
C LEU A 122 7.23 -23.27 -0.53
N PRO A 123 6.86 -22.42 -1.51
CA PRO A 123 6.80 -22.87 -2.87
C PRO A 123 8.20 -22.69 -3.48
N TYR A 124 8.78 -23.81 -3.89
CA TYR A 124 9.93 -23.99 -4.79
C TYR A 124 11.29 -24.35 -4.16
N PRO A 125 11.85 -25.52 -4.53
CA PRO A 125 13.19 -25.94 -4.14
C PRO A 125 14.25 -25.23 -5.00
N LEU A 126 15.34 -24.81 -4.36
CA LEU A 126 16.60 -24.47 -5.02
C LEU A 126 17.21 -25.75 -5.59
N ASN A 127 17.00 -26.02 -6.89
CA ASN A 127 17.85 -26.95 -7.61
C ASN A 127 19.17 -26.24 -7.90
N ALA A 128 20.15 -26.45 -7.02
CA ALA A 128 21.55 -26.26 -7.32
C ALA A 128 22.04 -27.51 -8.03
N ASP A 129 22.09 -27.51 -9.36
CA ASP A 129 22.88 -28.45 -10.17
C ASP A 129 23.07 -27.87 -11.57
N PHE A 130 24.23 -27.26 -11.81
CA PHE A 130 24.93 -27.32 -13.09
C PHE A 130 26.42 -27.17 -12.77
N LEU A 131 27.07 -28.33 -12.61
CA LEU A 131 28.51 -28.51 -12.80
C LEU A 131 28.87 -28.27 -14.27
#